data_AF-A0ABD0C480-F1
#
_entry.id   AF-A0ABD0C480-F1
#
_cell.length_a   1.000
_cell.length_b   1.000
_cell.length_c   1.000
_cell.angle_alpha   90.00
_cell.angle_beta   90.00
_cell.angle_gamma   90.00
#
_symmetry.space_group_name_H-M   'P 1'
#
loop_
_entity.id
_entity.type
_entity.pdbx_description
1 polymer ?
#
loop_
_entity_poly.entity_id
_entity_poly.type
_entity_poly.pdbx_seq_one_letter_code
_entity_poly.pdbx_strand_id
1 'polypeptide(L)' 'MAMFYYLFAWAGVIINAIAVVQAHNLKISMIGPILGVVGNALYGFTAVLALPAVIINIISAFFIFMQHDNKKKA' A
#
# COMPACT_ATOMS: atom_id res chain seq x y z
N MET A 1 10.10 -8.16 19.66
CA MET A 1 10.26 -8.21 18.20
C MET A 1 8.94 -8.11 17.44
N ALA A 2 7.93 -8.95 17.70
CA ALA A 2 6.64 -8.88 16.99
C ALA A 2 5.98 -7.48 17.03
N MET A 3 6.01 -6.79 18.19
CA MET A 3 5.42 -5.45 18.35
C MET A 3 6.02 -4.39 17.41
N PHE A 4 7.32 -4.48 17.12
CA PHE A 4 7.99 -3.59 16.16
C PHE A 4 7.39 -3.78 14.76
N TYR A 5 7.25 -5.03 14.31
CA TYR A 5 6.68 -5.32 13.00
C TYR A 5 5.21 -4.90 12.88
N TYR A 6 4.39 -5.12 13.91
CA TYR A 6 3.00 -4.66 13.92
C TYR A 6 2.90 -3.13 13.87
N LEU A 7 3.78 -2.40 14.57
CA LEU A 7 3.86 -0.95 14.48
C LEU A 7 4.12 -0.47 13.04
N PHE A 8 5.08 -1.08 12.35
CA PHE A 8 5.38 -0.73 10.95
C PHE A 8 4.26 -1.14 10.00
N ALA A 9 3.58 -2.26 10.26
CA ALA A 9 2.41 -2.67 9.48
C ALA A 9 1.32 -1.59 9.53
N TRP A 10 0.94 -1.18 10.75
CA TRP A 10 -0.09 -0.15 10.95
C TRP A 10 0.35 1.23 10.45
N ALA A 11 1.62 1.61 10.62
CA ALA A 11 2.15 2.83 10.02
C ALA A 11 2.05 2.79 8.48
N GLY A 12 2.37 1.64 7.86
CA GLY A 12 2.21 1.41 6.43
C GLY A 12 0.76 1.50 5.96
N VAL A 13 -0.21 1.01 6.75
CA VAL A 13 -1.65 1.18 6.48
C VAL A 13 -2.01 2.66 6.42
N ILE A 14 -1.58 3.45 7.41
CA ILE A 14 -1.89 4.89 7.48
C ILE A 14 -1.32 5.64 6.28
N ILE A 15 -0.04 5.40 5.94
CA ILE A 15 0.62 6.07 4.81
C ILE A 15 -0.09 5.73 3.50
N ASN A 16 -0.42 4.45 3.27
CA ASN A 16 -1.13 4.05 2.06
C ASN A 16 -2.56 4.62 2.03
N ALA A 17 -3.24 4.73 3.17
CA ALA A 17 -4.56 5.36 3.25
C ALA A 17 -4.51 6.85 2.88
N ILE A 18 -3.49 7.58 3.33
CA ILE A 18 -3.27 8.98 2.90
C ILE A 18 -3.01 9.04 1.40
N ALA A 19 -2.22 8.10 0.86
CA ALA A 19 -1.98 8.01 -0.58
C ALA A 19 -3.26 7.70 -1.38
N VAL A 20 -4.21 6.92 -0.84
CA VAL A 20 -5.54 6.71 -1.46
C VAL A 20 -6.31 8.03 -1.55
N VAL A 21 -6.38 8.78 -0.45
CA VAL A 21 -7.07 10.08 -0.43
C VAL A 21 -6.43 11.06 -1.41
N GLN A 22 -5.09 11.10 -1.45
CA GLN A 22 -4.36 11.95 -2.37
C GLN A 22 -4.56 11.52 -3.83
N ALA A 23 -4.54 10.22 -4.12
CA ALA A 23 -4.80 9.68 -5.46
C ALA A 23 -6.22 10.02 -5.93
N HIS A 24 -7.21 9.93 -5.03
CA HIS A 24 -8.58 10.34 -5.31
C HIS A 24 -8.68 11.83 -5.66
N ASN A 25 -8.08 12.70 -4.84
CA ASN A 25 -8.11 14.16 -5.07
C ASN A 25 -7.37 14.57 -6.35
N LEU A 26 -6.29 13.86 -6.69
CA LEU A 26 -5.48 14.12 -7.89
C LEU A 26 -5.97 13.35 -9.13
N LYS A 27 -7.13 12.67 -9.06
CA LYS A 27 -7.73 11.81 -10.09
C LYS A 27 -6.72 10.82 -10.73
N ILE A 28 -5.85 10.24 -9.90
CA ILE A 28 -4.91 9.18 -10.32
C ILE A 28 -5.57 7.83 -10.03
N SER A 29 -5.05 6.77 -10.65
CA SER A 29 -5.46 5.41 -10.26
C SER A 29 -5.22 5.19 -8.76
N MET A 30 -6.22 4.63 -8.09
CA MET A 30 -6.16 4.33 -6.65
C MET A 30 -5.73 2.89 -6.37
N ILE A 31 -5.53 2.09 -7.43
CA ILE A 31 -5.30 0.65 -7.34
C ILE A 31 -4.05 0.33 -6.51
N GLY A 32 -2.94 1.02 -6.80
CA GLY A 32 -1.69 0.87 -6.05
C GLY A 32 -1.87 1.17 -4.56
N PRO A 33 -2.29 2.40 -4.18
CA PRO A 33 -2.51 2.75 -2.78
C PRO A 33 -3.49 1.81 -2.05
N ILE A 34 -4.60 1.40 -2.69
CA ILE A 34 -5.57 0.46 -2.10
C ILE A 34 -4.91 -0.90 -1.83
N LEU A 35 -4.16 -1.44 -2.79
CA LEU A 35 -3.43 -2.70 -2.60
C LEU A 35 -2.42 -2.60 -1.46
N GLY A 36 -1.75 -1.45 -1.29
CA GLY A 36 -0.82 -1.22 -0.18
C GLY A 36 -1.48 -1.15 1.19
N VAL A 37 -2.69 -0.57 1.28
CA VAL A 37 -3.51 -0.61 2.50
C VAL A 37 -3.85 -2.06 2.85
N VAL A 38 -4.33 -2.84 1.88
CA VAL A 38 -4.73 -4.24 2.09
C VAL A 38 -3.53 -5.11 2.48
N GLY A 39 -2.40 -4.98 1.77
CA GLY A 39 -1.17 -5.72 2.08
C GLY A 39 -0.69 -5.46 3.51
N ASN A 40 -0.62 -4.20 3.93
CA ASN A 40 -0.19 -3.88 5.28
C ASN A 40 -1.22 -4.26 6.35
N ALA A 41 -2.52 -4.17 6.06
CA ALA A 41 -3.56 -4.61 6.98
C ALA A 41 -3.51 -6.14 7.21
N LEU A 42 -3.30 -6.93 6.16
CA LEU A 42 -3.17 -8.39 6.26
C LEU A 42 -2.04 -8.79 7.21
N TYR A 43 -0.88 -8.12 7.12
CA TYR A 43 0.21 -8.35 8.05
C TYR A 43 -0.11 -7.84 9.47
N GLY A 44 -0.81 -6.72 9.57
CA GLY A 44 -1.24 -6.11 10.84
C GLY A 44 -2.23 -6.96 11.64
N PHE A 45 -3.03 -7.81 10.99
CA PHE A 45 -3.99 -8.70 11.66
C PHE A 45 -3.40 -10.07 12.02
N THR A 46 -2.55 -10.64 11.17
CA THR A 46 -1.95 -11.95 11.45
C THR A 46 -0.58 -12.12 10.80
N ALA A 47 0.39 -12.58 11.59
CA ALA A 47 1.73 -12.87 11.09
C ALA A 47 1.76 -14.02 10.07
N VAL A 48 0.73 -14.88 10.04
CA VAL A 48 0.62 -15.98 9.06
C VAL A 48 0.46 -15.43 7.65
N LEU A 49 -0.14 -14.26 7.50
CA LEU A 49 -0.33 -13.60 6.21
C LEU A 49 0.82 -12.67 5.83
N ALA A 50 1.96 -12.71 6.53
CA ALA A 50 3.12 -11.89 6.22
C ALA A 50 3.65 -12.13 4.79
N LEU A 51 3.78 -13.40 4.40
CA LEU A 51 4.23 -13.78 3.06
C LEU A 51 3.29 -13.25 1.95
N PRO A 52 1.98 -13.52 1.99
CA PRO A 52 1.06 -12.96 1.00
C PRO A 52 0.96 -11.43 1.07
N ALA A 53 1.04 -10.83 2.26
CA ALA A 53 1.07 -9.37 2.43
C ALA A 53 2.26 -8.71 1.71
N VAL A 54 3.45 -9.32 1.78
CA VAL A 54 4.63 -8.83 1.06
C VAL A 54 4.41 -8.84 -0.45
N ILE A 55 3.83 -9.92 -0.99
CA ILE A 55 3.54 -10.02 -2.42
C ILE A 55 2.57 -8.92 -2.86
N ILE A 56 1.48 -8.71 -2.11
CA ILE A 56 0.50 -7.67 -2.39
C ILE A 56 1.13 -6.26 -2.30
N ASN A 57 1.98 -6.01 -1.31
CA ASN A 57 2.69 -4.74 -1.16
C ASN A 57 3.68 -4.47 -2.31
N ILE A 58 4.34 -5.50 -2.84
CA ILE A 58 5.20 -5.37 -4.02
C ILE A 58 4.36 -4.99 -5.24
N ILE A 59 3.24 -5.67 -5.49
CA ILE A 59 2.33 -5.35 -6.60
C ILE A 59 1.79 -3.93 -6.46
N SER A 60 1.37 -3.54 -5.26
CA SER A 60 0.99 -2.16 -4.91
C SER A 60 2.06 -1.15 -5.35
N ALA A 61 3.31 -1.38 -4.95
CA ALA A 61 4.42 -0.50 -5.29
C ALA A 61 4.61 -0.36 -6.80
N PHE A 62 4.53 -1.46 -7.57
CA PHE A 62 4.56 -1.41 -9.03
C PHE A 62 3.43 -0.56 -9.60
N PHE A 63 2.19 -0.74 -9.13
CA PHE A 63 1.07 0.09 -9.55
C PHE A 63 1.27 1.57 -9.23
N ILE A 64 1.78 1.90 -8.03
CA ILE A 64 2.10 3.28 -7.64
C ILE A 64 3.18 3.87 -8.56
N PHE A 65 4.23 3.12 -8.89
CA PHE A 65 5.27 3.60 -9.81
C PHE A 65 4.75 3.79 -11.24
N MET A 66 3.95 2.85 -11.76
CA MET A 66 3.32 2.97 -13.08
C MET A 66 2.34 4.14 -13.16
N GLN A 67 1.65 4.46 -12.06
CA GLN A 67 0.77 5.62 -11.97
C GLN A 67 1.51 6.96 -12.14
N HIS A 68 2.74 7.05 -11.63
CA HIS A 68 3.55 8.25 -11.75
C HIS A 68 3.98 8.50 -13.20
N ASP A 69 4.25 7.44 -13.96
CA ASP A 69 4.69 7.53 -15.36
C ASP A 69 3.54 7.94 -16.30
N ASN A 70 2.32 7.44 -16.07
CA ASN A 70 1.15 7.81 -16.85
C ASN A 70 0.77 9.30 -16.74
N LYS A 71 1.14 9.98 -15.65
CA LYS A 71 0.91 11.43 -15.51
C LYS A 71 1.88 12.29 -16.31
N LYS A 72 3.06 11.78 -16.67
CA LYS A 72 4.03 12.53 -17.49
C LYS A 72 3.70 12.53 -18.99
N LYS A 73 2.75 11.69 -19.42
CA LYS A 73 2.39 11.51 -20.83
C LYS A 73 1.06 12.18 -21.23
N ALA A 74 0.42 12.94 -20.33
CA ALA A 74 -0.80 13.69 -20.63
C ALA A 74 -0.49 15.16 -20.90
#